data_AF-W2TX94-F1
#
_entry.id   AF-W2TX94-F1
#
_cell.length_a   1.000
_cell.length_b   1.000
_cell.length_c   1.000
_cell.angle_alpha   90.00
_cell.angle_beta   90.00
_cell.angle_gamma   90.00
#
_symmetry.space_group_name_H-M   'P 1'
#
loop_
_entity.id
_entity.type
_entity.pdbx_description
1 polymer ?
#
loop_
_entity_poly.entity_id
_entity_poly.type
_entity_poly.pdbx_seq_one_letter_code
_entity_poly.pdbx_strand_id
1 'polypeptide(L)'
;MPEKEQPIIVQFAGRSLERKDLIWDETAVFFRVFRLEEGKDDDELVLLYESEAIKNHSHPQWGEFRLGTQDAADNRNRLLEVWVMYRDVDGSEGYIGKFLTTYAKMKYGPGSDNVYTVINEMKQQQKKNYENSGRMELVKFTDVSFFSFLDYIVSGTQLHYEVAVDFSSDESIATADQHRFDADLQLAIRAVGGILRDYTPNRLFAAFGMGAKTPPTFQEAHEFHLNFNIDPICRGLDGVIEAYRKAQSVVVPMKSAKFAPVVNSAIRLSLRSGFRGLHYHVLAIFTRGTPTDIKELSAAMMGASDAPISIVVIGIGNGDFSQLLKLAAKRKEGTRSCLQFINITDIIESGNSPAENRSRIAQKALRAIPEQMTDFMHAANIAAKPPIQFILDLVSFNDKSKNELREILSRFAAPLFSTVLRSSLIDLPAVPYIRLGRTAVSCAFGRRRTYTEETPQYLDVEIGARPSLTVRVPERCHSVLQTTREQYQRRLKERGLGK
;
A
#
# COMPACT_ATOMS: atom_id res chain seq x y z
N MET A 1 2.54 -2.54 -17.69
CA MET A 1 4.00 -2.70 -17.60
C MET A 1 4.25 -4.00 -16.89
N PRO A 2 5.22 -4.84 -17.31
CA PRO A 2 5.61 -5.98 -16.51
C PRO A 2 6.06 -5.48 -15.14
N GLU A 3 5.54 -6.12 -14.09
CA GLU A 3 5.88 -5.84 -12.70
C GLU A 3 7.40 -5.99 -12.57
N LYS A 4 8.10 -4.94 -12.11
CA LYS A 4 9.54 -5.05 -11.87
C LYS A 4 9.76 -6.15 -10.84
N GLU A 5 10.56 -7.16 -11.18
CA GLU A 5 10.94 -8.20 -10.22
C GLU A 5 11.51 -7.55 -8.97
N GLN A 6 10.83 -7.79 -7.86
CA GLN A 6 11.19 -7.24 -6.57
C GLN A 6 12.38 -8.05 -6.05
N PRO A 7 13.52 -7.43 -5.71
CA PRO A 7 14.68 -8.18 -5.25
C PRO A 7 14.60 -8.41 -3.74
N ILE A 8 14.84 -9.63 -3.30
CA ILE A 8 15.18 -9.94 -1.90
C ILE A 8 16.67 -9.67 -1.75
N ILE A 9 17.05 -8.79 -0.84
CA ILE A 9 18.46 -8.51 -0.51
C ILE A 9 18.87 -9.40 0.65
N VAL A 10 19.93 -10.17 0.45
CA VAL A 10 20.44 -11.14 1.42
C VAL A 10 21.94 -10.91 1.62
N GLN A 11 22.43 -11.18 2.83
CA GLN A 11 23.87 -11.25 3.11
C GLN A 11 24.14 -12.42 4.05
N PHE A 12 25.17 -13.20 3.72
CA PHE A 12 25.66 -14.30 4.55
C PHE A 12 27.07 -14.03 5.08
N ALA A 13 27.38 -14.66 6.21
CA ALA A 13 28.75 -14.83 6.72
C ALA A 13 28.98 -16.28 7.12
N GLY A 14 30.22 -16.73 7.05
CA GLY A 14 30.65 -18.07 7.47
C GLY A 14 31.38 -18.04 8.81
N ARG A 15 31.34 -19.16 9.53
CA ARG A 15 32.11 -19.41 10.74
C ARG A 15 32.78 -20.78 10.67
N SER A 16 34.10 -20.79 10.82
CA SER A 16 34.92 -21.99 10.90
C SER A 16 34.63 -23.00 9.78
N LEU A 17 34.57 -22.51 8.53
CA LEU A 17 34.36 -23.36 7.38
C LEU A 17 35.55 -24.30 7.19
N GLU A 18 35.27 -25.54 6.80
CA GLU A 18 36.31 -26.55 6.64
C GLU A 18 37.30 -26.13 5.55
N ARG A 19 38.57 -26.41 5.82
CA ARG A 19 39.70 -26.17 4.92
C ARG A 19 40.04 -27.44 4.14
N LYS A 20 40.59 -27.29 2.94
CA LYS A 20 41.11 -28.43 2.17
C LYS A 20 42.32 -29.02 2.88
N ASP A 21 43.25 -28.16 3.31
CA ASP A 21 44.50 -28.54 3.98
C ASP A 21 44.67 -27.82 5.32
N LEU A 22 45.28 -28.48 6.31
CA LEU A 22 45.37 -27.95 7.69
C LEU A 22 46.46 -26.89 7.89
N ILE A 23 47.48 -26.85 7.02
CA ILE A 23 48.73 -26.10 7.27
C ILE A 23 48.98 -25.00 6.24
N TRP A 24 48.61 -25.20 4.96
CA TRP A 24 48.86 -24.26 3.87
C TRP A 24 47.66 -24.18 2.92
N ASP A 25 46.48 -23.85 3.46
CA ASP A 25 45.28 -23.71 2.64
C ASP A 25 45.24 -22.33 1.97
N GLU A 26 45.56 -22.30 0.66
CA GLU A 26 45.45 -21.11 -0.18
C GLU A 26 44.12 -21.03 -0.93
N THR A 27 43.18 -21.94 -0.65
CA THR A 27 41.87 -21.95 -1.30
C THR A 27 41.01 -20.75 -0.85
N ALA A 28 40.08 -20.37 -1.72
CA ALA A 28 39.12 -19.30 -1.47
C ALA A 28 37.71 -19.87 -1.36
N VAL A 29 36.95 -19.47 -0.34
CA VAL A 29 35.58 -19.94 -0.10
C VAL A 29 34.54 -19.06 -0.79
N PHE A 30 33.52 -19.69 -1.33
CA PHE A 30 32.35 -19.04 -1.94
C PHE A 30 31.11 -19.91 -1.75
N PHE A 31 29.94 -19.39 -2.08
CA PHE A 31 28.70 -20.18 -2.05
C PHE A 31 27.86 -19.97 -3.30
N ARG A 32 26.99 -20.93 -3.57
CA ARG A 32 25.96 -20.90 -4.62
C ARG A 32 24.59 -21.12 -3.99
N VAL A 33 23.60 -20.35 -4.43
CA VAL A 33 22.20 -20.48 -4.01
C VAL A 33 21.40 -21.09 -5.15
N PHE A 34 20.70 -22.18 -4.87
CA PHE A 34 19.87 -22.89 -5.83
C PHE A 34 18.40 -22.89 -5.39
N ARG A 35 17.49 -22.70 -6.35
CA ARG A 35 16.08 -23.07 -6.19
C ARG A 35 15.91 -24.55 -6.48
N LEU A 36 15.23 -25.24 -5.58
CA LEU A 36 14.81 -26.62 -5.79
C LEU A 36 13.45 -26.67 -6.52
N GLU A 37 13.42 -27.30 -7.69
CA GLU A 37 12.21 -27.61 -8.43
C GLU A 37 11.88 -29.09 -8.34
N GLU A 38 10.61 -29.40 -8.05
CA GLU A 38 10.13 -30.79 -8.07
C GLU A 38 10.01 -31.24 -9.53
N GLY A 39 10.97 -32.04 -9.99
CA GLY A 39 10.92 -32.70 -11.30
C GLY A 39 10.09 -33.99 -11.27
N LYS A 40 9.79 -34.54 -12.45
CA LYS A 40 9.02 -35.79 -12.56
C LYS A 40 9.80 -37.03 -12.12
N ASP A 41 11.11 -37.03 -12.32
CA ASP A 41 11.99 -38.18 -12.06
C ASP A 41 13.10 -37.85 -11.03
N ASP A 42 13.69 -36.65 -11.09
CA ASP A 42 14.65 -36.12 -10.12
C ASP A 42 14.38 -34.62 -9.86
N ASP A 43 14.73 -34.14 -8.66
CA ASP A 43 14.69 -32.71 -8.34
C ASP A 43 15.69 -31.94 -9.22
N GLU A 44 15.25 -30.81 -9.78
CA GLU A 44 16.12 -29.92 -10.57
C GLU A 44 16.61 -28.75 -9.71
N LEU A 45 17.91 -28.45 -9.80
CA LEU A 45 18.52 -27.30 -9.12
C LEU A 45 18.75 -26.16 -10.11
N VAL A 46 18.05 -25.05 -9.90
CA VAL A 46 18.22 -23.82 -10.70
C VAL A 46 19.13 -22.86 -9.95
N LEU A 47 20.30 -22.55 -10.50
CA LEU A 47 21.25 -21.61 -9.90
C LEU A 47 20.66 -20.19 -9.91
N LEU A 48 20.51 -19.59 -8.74
CA LEU A 48 20.03 -18.22 -8.58
C LEU A 48 21.15 -17.21 -8.39
N TYR A 49 22.23 -17.60 -7.71
CA TYR A 49 23.32 -16.70 -7.34
C TYR A 49 24.62 -17.46 -7.01
N GLU A 50 25.77 -16.85 -7.35
CA GLU A 50 27.11 -17.24 -6.91
C GLU A 50 27.80 -16.03 -6.24
N SER A 51 28.41 -16.25 -5.08
CA SER A 51 29.15 -15.21 -4.35
C SER A 51 30.55 -14.99 -4.89
N GLU A 52 31.19 -13.88 -4.50
CA GLU A 52 32.64 -13.75 -4.63
C GLU A 52 33.39 -14.81 -3.80
N ALA A 53 34.63 -15.10 -4.19
CA ALA A 53 35.51 -16.02 -3.47
C ALA A 53 36.43 -15.27 -2.50
N ILE A 54 36.49 -15.71 -1.25
CA ILE A 54 37.23 -15.05 -0.16
C ILE A 54 38.31 -15.99 0.40
N LYS A 55 39.56 -15.53 0.48
CA LYS A 55 40.69 -16.25 1.09
C LYS A 55 40.67 -16.19 2.62
N ASN A 56 39.55 -16.58 3.23
CA ASN A 56 39.39 -16.66 4.69
C ASN A 56 38.28 -17.65 5.04
N HIS A 57 38.64 -18.87 5.44
CA HIS A 57 37.67 -19.91 5.82
C HIS A 57 37.13 -19.72 7.24
N SER A 58 37.83 -18.98 8.10
CA SER A 58 37.45 -18.86 9.51
C SER A 58 36.26 -17.91 9.70
N HIS A 59 36.27 -16.78 9.00
CA HIS A 59 35.27 -15.72 9.15
C HIS A 59 35.00 -14.99 7.82
N PRO A 60 34.62 -15.67 6.74
CA PRO A 60 34.26 -14.99 5.51
C PRO A 60 32.97 -14.19 5.72
N GLN A 61 32.93 -12.98 5.20
CA GLN A 61 31.71 -12.17 5.12
C GLN A 61 31.58 -11.71 3.68
N TRP A 62 30.55 -12.18 3.01
CA TRP A 62 30.31 -11.86 1.61
C TRP A 62 29.53 -10.55 1.45
N GLY A 63 29.58 -9.99 0.25
CA GLY A 63 28.77 -8.86 -0.17
C GLY A 63 27.27 -9.14 -0.10
N GLU A 64 26.49 -8.07 -0.05
CA GLU A 64 25.04 -8.18 -0.22
C GLU A 64 24.70 -8.63 -1.64
N PHE A 65 23.77 -9.56 -1.77
CA PHE A 65 23.29 -10.06 -3.05
C PHE A 65 21.77 -9.99 -3.18
N ARG A 66 21.29 -10.08 -4.42
CA ARG A 66 19.88 -9.94 -4.77
C ARG A 66 19.37 -11.25 -5.35
N LEU A 67 18.23 -11.70 -4.87
CA LEU A 67 17.45 -12.80 -5.47
C LEU A 67 16.12 -12.24 -5.99
N GLY A 68 15.63 -12.70 -7.14
CA GLY A 68 14.28 -12.34 -7.60
C GLY A 68 13.22 -12.93 -6.66
N THR A 69 12.17 -12.17 -6.30
CA THR A 69 11.08 -12.68 -5.44
C THR A 69 10.37 -13.89 -6.05
N GLN A 70 10.15 -13.91 -7.37
CA GLN A 70 9.58 -15.09 -8.04
C GLN A 70 10.54 -16.28 -7.99
N ASP A 71 11.84 -16.04 -8.03
CA ASP A 71 12.82 -17.11 -7.98
C ASP A 71 13.01 -17.69 -6.59
N ALA A 72 13.04 -16.85 -5.56
CA ALA A 72 13.32 -17.31 -4.20
C ALA A 72 12.09 -17.52 -3.33
N ALA A 73 10.91 -17.02 -3.75
CA ALA A 73 9.72 -16.92 -2.91
C ALA A 73 8.38 -17.08 -3.67
N ASP A 74 8.35 -17.72 -4.84
CA ASP A 74 7.10 -18.15 -5.52
C ASP A 74 6.13 -18.86 -4.55
N ASN A 75 6.71 -19.68 -3.67
CA ASN A 75 6.11 -20.23 -2.49
C ASN A 75 6.99 -19.87 -1.30
N ARG A 76 6.43 -19.31 -0.23
CA ARG A 76 7.20 -18.90 0.96
C ARG A 76 7.99 -20.06 1.60
N ASN A 77 7.55 -21.30 1.39
CA ASN A 77 8.19 -22.52 1.87
C ASN A 77 9.02 -23.24 0.80
N ARG A 78 9.23 -22.63 -0.37
CA ARG A 78 10.15 -23.12 -1.39
C ARG A 78 11.53 -23.32 -0.77
N LEU A 79 12.10 -24.51 -0.96
CA LEU A 79 13.42 -24.84 -0.46
C LEU A 79 14.48 -24.17 -1.33
N LEU A 80 15.40 -23.46 -0.66
CA LEU A 80 16.62 -22.96 -1.24
C LEU A 80 17.77 -23.79 -0.69
N GLU A 81 18.52 -24.40 -1.60
CA GLU A 81 19.72 -25.17 -1.25
C GLU A 81 20.95 -24.30 -1.48
N VAL A 82 21.75 -24.13 -0.43
CA VAL A 82 22.95 -23.29 -0.48
C VAL A 82 24.17 -24.19 -0.36
N TRP A 83 24.97 -24.22 -1.41
CA TRP A 83 26.21 -24.99 -1.45
C TRP A 83 27.38 -24.09 -1.09
N VAL A 84 28.20 -24.54 -0.15
CA VAL A 84 29.44 -23.90 0.25
C VAL A 84 30.60 -24.66 -0.39
N MET A 85 31.44 -23.92 -1.09
CA MET A 85 32.49 -24.44 -1.96
C MET A 85 33.83 -23.77 -1.66
N TYR A 86 34.91 -24.39 -2.11
CA TYR A 86 36.21 -23.72 -2.22
C TYR A 86 36.71 -23.77 -3.67
N ARG A 87 37.52 -22.79 -4.05
CA ARG A 87 38.25 -22.73 -5.31
C ARG A 87 39.75 -22.70 -5.02
N ASP A 88 40.49 -23.59 -5.66
CA ASP A 88 41.94 -23.71 -5.55
C ASP A 88 42.65 -22.70 -6.48
N VAL A 89 43.96 -22.56 -6.32
CA VAL A 89 44.83 -21.66 -7.09
C VAL A 89 44.83 -22.01 -8.58
N ASP A 90 44.67 -23.29 -8.91
CA ASP A 90 44.54 -23.79 -10.28
C ASP A 90 43.13 -23.61 -10.88
N GLY A 91 42.19 -23.07 -10.09
CA GLY A 91 40.80 -22.85 -10.48
C GLY A 91 39.89 -24.05 -10.27
N SER A 92 40.41 -25.19 -9.82
CA SER A 92 39.58 -26.35 -9.48
C SER A 92 38.66 -26.05 -8.30
N GLU A 93 37.42 -26.54 -8.36
CA GLU A 93 36.42 -26.32 -7.32
C GLU A 93 36.23 -27.60 -6.50
N GLY A 94 36.07 -27.43 -5.19
CA GLY A 94 35.74 -28.51 -4.28
C GLY A 94 34.57 -28.17 -3.36
N TYR A 95 33.93 -29.22 -2.86
CA TYR A 95 32.70 -29.15 -2.09
C TYR A 95 32.97 -29.19 -0.59
N ILE A 96 32.56 -28.14 0.14
CA ILE A 96 32.66 -28.08 1.60
C ILE A 96 31.42 -28.76 2.20
N GLY A 97 30.23 -28.34 1.81
CA GLY A 97 28.96 -28.87 2.28
C GLY A 97 27.79 -28.00 1.86
N LYS A 98 26.59 -28.30 2.35
CA LYS A 98 25.38 -27.53 2.04
C LYS A 98 24.48 -27.36 3.25
N PHE A 99 23.51 -26.47 3.11
CA PHE A 99 22.37 -26.35 4.02
C PHE A 99 21.11 -25.96 3.26
N LEU A 100 19.96 -26.15 3.89
CA LEU A 100 18.66 -25.75 3.37
C LEU A 100 18.12 -24.55 4.16
N THR A 101 17.46 -23.65 3.44
CA THR A 101 16.68 -22.55 4.01
C THR A 101 15.43 -22.30 3.17
N THR A 102 14.61 -21.34 3.59
CA THR A 102 13.44 -20.86 2.84
C THR A 102 13.33 -19.36 2.99
N TYR A 103 12.64 -18.71 2.06
CA TYR A 103 12.25 -17.31 2.22
C TYR A 103 11.52 -17.07 3.55
N ALA A 104 10.57 -17.93 3.93
CA ALA A 104 9.84 -17.81 5.19
C ALA A 104 10.76 -17.83 6.42
N LYS A 105 11.81 -18.67 6.41
CA LYS A 105 12.77 -18.77 7.50
C LYS A 105 13.67 -17.53 7.55
N MET A 106 14.21 -17.09 6.41
CA MET A 106 15.07 -15.90 6.36
C MET A 106 14.33 -14.60 6.70
N LYS A 107 13.01 -14.55 6.45
CA LYS A 107 12.15 -13.40 6.76
C LYS A 107 12.09 -13.02 8.24
N TYR A 108 12.40 -13.95 9.14
CA TYR A 108 12.54 -13.64 10.57
C TYR A 108 13.76 -12.77 10.89
N GLY A 109 14.64 -12.55 9.91
CA GLY A 109 15.82 -11.70 10.03
C GLY A 109 17.02 -12.39 10.67
N PRO A 110 18.13 -11.66 10.85
CA PRO A 110 19.33 -12.17 11.52
C PRO A 110 19.03 -12.62 12.95
N GLY A 111 19.66 -13.71 13.38
CA GLY A 111 19.50 -14.25 14.73
C GLY A 111 19.79 -15.75 14.82
N SER A 112 19.64 -16.31 16.01
CA SER A 112 19.92 -17.73 16.28
C SER A 112 19.14 -18.70 15.38
N ASP A 113 17.93 -18.31 14.97
CA ASP A 113 17.08 -19.13 14.11
C ASP A 113 17.58 -19.20 12.66
N ASN A 114 18.44 -18.26 12.24
CA ASN A 114 19.04 -18.19 10.91
C ASN A 114 20.57 -18.42 10.94
N VAL A 115 20.98 -19.34 11.82
CA VAL A 115 22.30 -20.00 11.79
C VAL A 115 22.11 -21.40 11.20
N TYR A 116 22.93 -21.74 10.21
CA TYR A 116 22.83 -22.97 9.44
C TYR A 116 24.11 -23.79 9.58
N THR A 117 23.96 -25.04 9.95
CA THR A 117 25.06 -26.01 9.96
C THR A 117 25.36 -26.45 8.54
N VAL A 118 26.62 -26.36 8.11
CA VAL A 118 27.05 -26.79 6.78
C VAL A 118 27.38 -28.29 6.83
N ILE A 119 26.67 -29.09 6.03
CA ILE A 119 26.78 -30.55 6.05
C ILE A 119 27.34 -31.08 4.72
N ASN A 120 28.37 -31.90 4.82
CA ASN A 120 28.93 -32.68 3.73
C ASN A 120 28.38 -34.11 3.82
N GLU A 121 27.41 -34.44 2.96
CA GLU A 121 26.71 -35.74 2.98
C GLU A 121 27.68 -36.92 2.79
N MET A 122 28.69 -36.77 1.93
CA MET A 122 29.70 -37.80 1.71
C MET A 122 30.55 -38.04 2.97
N LYS A 123 30.99 -36.98 3.65
CA LYS A 123 31.74 -37.12 4.91
C LYS A 123 30.85 -37.64 6.04
N GLN A 124 29.58 -37.25 6.09
CA GLN A 124 28.64 -37.73 7.09
C GLN A 124 28.43 -39.25 6.99
N GLN A 125 28.43 -39.80 5.78
CA GLN A 125 28.34 -41.25 5.55
C GLN A 125 29.67 -41.97 5.86
N GLN A 126 30.82 -41.33 5.60
CA GLN A 126 32.13 -41.97 5.70
C GLN A 126 32.81 -41.85 7.07
N LYS A 127 32.58 -40.76 7.81
CA LYS A 127 33.29 -40.43 9.07
C LYS A 127 32.35 -40.56 10.27
N LYS A 128 32.65 -41.52 11.16
CA LYS A 128 31.83 -41.80 12.36
C LYS A 128 31.64 -40.61 13.32
N ASN A 129 32.60 -39.70 13.41
CA ASN A 129 32.57 -38.54 14.32
C ASN A 129 32.40 -37.20 13.57
N TYR A 130 31.82 -37.22 12.38
CA TYR A 130 31.55 -35.99 11.64
C TYR A 130 30.36 -35.24 12.25
N GLU A 131 30.58 -33.98 12.63
CA GLU A 131 29.52 -33.10 13.13
C GLU A 131 29.04 -32.13 12.04
N ASN A 132 29.96 -31.36 11.45
CA ASN A 132 29.69 -30.38 10.39
C ASN A 132 30.99 -29.90 9.74
N SER A 133 30.86 -29.14 8.65
CA SER A 133 31.96 -28.49 7.92
C SER A 133 31.96 -26.97 8.12
N GLY A 134 31.48 -26.51 9.28
CA GLY A 134 31.33 -25.11 9.65
C GLY A 134 29.88 -24.64 9.71
N ARG A 135 29.68 -23.33 9.85
CA ARG A 135 28.36 -22.70 9.93
C ARG A 135 28.24 -21.50 8.99
N MET A 136 27.03 -21.24 8.55
CA MET A 136 26.63 -20.07 7.78
C MET A 136 25.59 -19.28 8.57
N GLU A 137 25.68 -17.96 8.56
CA GLU A 137 24.85 -17.06 9.36
C GLU A 137 24.23 -16.01 8.43
N LEU A 138 22.91 -15.79 8.56
CA LEU A 138 22.23 -14.69 7.89
C LEU A 138 22.58 -13.37 8.59
N VAL A 139 23.29 -12.50 7.90
CA VAL A 139 23.72 -11.18 8.40
C VAL A 139 22.67 -10.11 8.08
N LYS A 140 22.05 -10.21 6.91
CA LYS A 140 21.03 -9.27 6.45
C LYS A 140 19.98 -9.99 5.64
N PHE A 141 18.72 -9.62 5.87
CA PHE A 141 17.61 -9.96 5.00
C PHE A 141 16.72 -8.73 4.87
N THR A 142 16.54 -8.26 3.65
CA THR A 142 15.61 -7.19 3.32
C THR A 142 14.74 -7.70 2.18
N ASP A 143 13.52 -8.04 2.56
CA ASP A 143 12.46 -8.30 1.60
C ASP A 143 11.97 -6.95 1.10
N VAL A 144 12.38 -6.57 -0.12
CA VAL A 144 11.86 -5.40 -0.81
C VAL A 144 10.50 -5.75 -1.43
N SER A 145 9.64 -6.46 -0.67
CA SER A 145 8.26 -6.71 -1.08
C SER A 145 7.51 -5.39 -1.03
N PHE A 146 7.24 -4.89 -2.21
CA PHE A 146 6.47 -3.68 -2.40
C PHE A 146 5.01 -4.03 -2.13
N PHE A 147 4.53 -3.68 -0.94
CA PHE A 147 3.11 -3.77 -0.59
C PHE A 147 2.28 -3.14 -1.72
N SER A 148 1.25 -3.85 -2.17
CA SER A 148 0.35 -3.38 -3.20
C SER A 148 -0.49 -2.22 -2.68
N PHE A 149 -1.14 -1.50 -3.60
CA PHE A 149 -2.11 -0.47 -3.22
C PHE A 149 -3.19 -1.03 -2.26
N LEU A 150 -3.70 -2.23 -2.54
CA LEU A 150 -4.73 -2.86 -1.70
C LEU A 150 -4.20 -3.23 -0.32
N ASP A 151 -2.94 -3.66 -0.21
CA ASP A 151 -2.34 -3.95 1.10
C ASP A 151 -2.38 -2.72 2.01
N TYR A 152 -2.02 -1.53 1.49
CA TYR A 152 -2.10 -0.29 2.25
C TYR A 152 -3.54 0.08 2.62
N ILE A 153 -4.48 0.00 1.67
CA ILE A 153 -5.90 0.31 1.95
C ILE A 153 -6.46 -0.62 3.04
N VAL A 154 -6.22 -1.92 2.94
CA VAL A 154 -6.70 -2.92 3.91
C VAL A 154 -5.99 -2.79 5.28
N SER A 155 -4.78 -2.22 5.29
CA SER A 155 -4.04 -1.85 6.50
C SER A 155 -4.56 -0.58 7.17
N GLY A 156 -5.52 0.11 6.56
CA GLY A 156 -6.16 1.30 7.08
C GLY A 156 -5.64 2.62 6.50
N THR A 157 -4.81 2.62 5.44
CA THR A 157 -4.43 3.86 4.74
C THR A 157 -5.68 4.52 4.15
N GLN A 158 -5.80 5.83 4.38
CA GLN A 158 -6.92 6.67 4.00
C GLN A 158 -6.54 7.58 2.84
N LEU A 159 -7.47 7.77 1.88
CA LEU A 159 -7.28 8.69 0.76
C LEU A 159 -8.10 9.97 0.98
N HIS A 160 -7.43 11.09 1.20
CA HIS A 160 -8.04 12.40 1.34
C HIS A 160 -8.23 13.05 -0.03
N TYR A 161 -9.48 13.29 -0.41
CA TYR A 161 -9.78 13.96 -1.67
C TYR A 161 -9.92 15.48 -1.47
N GLU A 162 -9.10 16.23 -2.20
CA GLU A 162 -9.06 17.69 -2.16
C GLU A 162 -9.43 18.25 -3.54
N VAL A 163 -10.24 19.29 -3.56
CA VAL A 163 -10.76 19.92 -4.78
C VAL A 163 -10.24 21.35 -4.85
N ALA A 164 -9.63 21.72 -5.97
CA ALA A 164 -9.27 23.11 -6.26
C ALA A 164 -9.93 23.54 -7.57
N VAL A 165 -10.65 24.66 -7.55
CA VAL A 165 -11.35 25.19 -8.73
C VAL A 165 -10.73 26.52 -9.16
N ASP A 166 -10.38 26.60 -10.44
CA ASP A 166 -9.93 27.81 -11.08
C ASP A 166 -11.13 28.68 -11.51
N PHE A 167 -11.23 29.88 -10.92
CA PHE A 167 -12.23 30.90 -11.24
C PHE A 167 -11.73 31.90 -12.27
N SER A 168 -10.50 31.79 -12.76
CA SER A 168 -9.99 32.72 -13.75
C SER A 168 -10.77 32.60 -15.06
N SER A 169 -11.09 33.75 -15.63
CA SER A 169 -11.85 33.85 -16.86
C SER A 169 -11.53 35.16 -17.56
N ASP A 170 -11.50 35.13 -18.88
CA ASP A 170 -11.55 36.36 -19.66
C ASP A 170 -12.92 37.05 -19.49
N GLU A 171 -12.93 38.37 -19.47
CA GLU A 171 -14.15 39.18 -19.23
C GLU A 171 -15.27 38.96 -20.27
N SER A 172 -14.99 38.26 -21.37
CA SER A 172 -15.89 38.07 -22.52
C SER A 172 -16.47 36.65 -22.67
N ILE A 173 -16.49 35.81 -21.62
CA ILE A 173 -17.07 34.46 -21.74
C ILE A 173 -18.58 34.53 -21.93
N ALA A 174 -19.09 33.90 -23.00
CA ALA A 174 -20.52 33.79 -23.25
C ALA A 174 -21.21 33.00 -22.12
N THR A 175 -22.42 33.42 -21.71
CA THR A 175 -23.18 32.76 -20.63
C THR A 175 -23.36 31.25 -20.87
N ALA A 176 -23.53 30.83 -22.13
CA ALA A 176 -23.62 29.42 -22.52
C ALA A 176 -22.34 28.63 -22.21
N ASP A 177 -21.16 29.22 -22.44
CA ASP A 177 -19.87 28.59 -22.18
C ASP A 177 -19.58 28.46 -20.68
N GLN A 178 -20.07 29.41 -19.88
CA GLN A 178 -20.02 29.32 -18.42
C GLN A 178 -20.96 28.23 -17.90
N HIS A 179 -22.20 28.16 -18.37
CA HIS A 179 -23.11 27.08 -17.99
C HIS A 179 -22.57 25.69 -18.35
N ARG A 180 -21.93 25.57 -19.53
CA ARG A 180 -21.28 24.32 -19.94
C ARG A 180 -20.11 23.97 -19.02
N PHE A 181 -19.29 24.95 -18.65
CA PHE A 181 -18.24 24.75 -17.65
C PHE A 181 -18.79 24.16 -16.36
N ASP A 182 -19.85 24.79 -15.83
CA ASP A 182 -20.40 24.44 -14.54
C ASP A 182 -20.99 23.03 -14.53
N ALA A 183 -21.61 22.63 -15.65
CA ALA A 183 -22.12 21.27 -15.84
C ALA A 183 -20.98 20.25 -15.88
N ASP A 184 -19.95 20.50 -16.69
CA ASP A 184 -18.82 19.60 -16.89
C ASP A 184 -17.94 19.52 -15.62
N LEU A 185 -17.76 20.62 -14.90
CA LEU A 185 -17.09 20.69 -13.61
C LEU A 185 -17.80 19.83 -12.57
N GLN A 186 -19.12 19.99 -12.41
CA GLN A 186 -19.91 19.19 -11.49
C GLN A 186 -19.90 17.70 -11.85
N LEU A 187 -19.92 17.39 -13.15
CA LEU A 187 -19.78 16.03 -13.65
C LEU A 187 -18.43 15.42 -13.24
N ALA A 188 -17.34 16.17 -13.42
CA ALA A 188 -15.98 15.73 -13.14
C ALA A 188 -15.70 15.60 -11.63
N ILE A 189 -16.15 16.56 -10.80
CA ILE A 189 -16.09 16.46 -9.33
C ILE A 189 -16.81 15.18 -8.86
N ARG A 190 -18.00 14.90 -9.40
CA ARG A 190 -18.75 13.68 -9.05
C ARG A 190 -18.12 12.41 -9.60
N ALA A 191 -17.47 12.46 -10.76
CA ALA A 191 -16.77 11.31 -11.34
C ALA A 191 -15.60 10.87 -10.45
N VAL A 192 -14.71 11.81 -10.10
CA VAL A 192 -13.52 11.54 -9.30
C VAL A 192 -13.88 11.29 -7.83
N GLY A 193 -14.62 12.23 -7.23
CA GLY A 193 -15.03 12.14 -5.84
C GLY A 193 -15.99 10.99 -5.55
N GLY A 194 -16.77 10.55 -6.54
CA GLY A 194 -17.69 9.41 -6.41
C GLY A 194 -17.00 8.10 -6.06
N ILE A 195 -15.75 7.92 -6.51
CA ILE A 195 -14.90 6.77 -6.18
C ILE A 195 -14.11 7.05 -4.89
N LEU A 196 -13.44 8.20 -4.81
CA LEU A 196 -12.57 8.51 -3.68
C LEU A 196 -13.32 8.64 -2.34
N ARG A 197 -14.60 9.02 -2.35
CA ARG A 197 -15.42 9.16 -1.14
C ARG A 197 -15.47 7.91 -0.25
N ASP A 198 -15.29 6.73 -0.82
CA ASP A 198 -15.36 5.47 -0.07
C ASP A 198 -14.02 5.15 0.62
N TYR A 199 -12.94 5.85 0.23
CA TYR A 199 -11.62 5.81 0.85
C TYR A 199 -11.33 7.05 1.72
N THR A 200 -12.17 8.09 1.62
CA THR A 200 -12.04 9.34 2.38
C THR A 200 -12.73 9.26 3.74
N PRO A 201 -12.02 9.53 4.86
CA PRO A 201 -12.58 9.50 6.20
C PRO A 201 -13.75 10.48 6.34
N ASN A 202 -14.87 10.00 6.88
CA ASN A 202 -16.07 10.80 7.15
C ASN A 202 -16.64 11.55 5.93
N ARG A 203 -16.17 11.24 4.70
CA ARG A 203 -16.55 11.94 3.46
C ARG A 203 -16.38 13.46 3.57
N LEU A 204 -15.30 13.89 4.20
CA LEU A 204 -14.89 15.28 4.35
C LEU A 204 -13.89 15.63 3.26
N PHE A 205 -14.16 16.70 2.52
CA PHE A 205 -13.36 17.09 1.35
C PHE A 205 -12.88 18.52 1.52
N ALA A 206 -11.57 18.75 1.42
CA ALA A 206 -11.04 20.11 1.40
C ALA A 206 -11.33 20.75 0.04
N ALA A 207 -11.81 21.99 0.03
CA ALA A 207 -12.25 22.68 -1.17
C ALA A 207 -11.64 24.09 -1.27
N PHE A 208 -10.84 24.30 -2.30
CA PHE A 208 -10.10 25.52 -2.58
C PHE A 208 -10.55 26.19 -3.88
N GLY A 209 -10.42 27.50 -3.94
CA GLY A 209 -10.56 28.31 -5.13
C GLY A 209 -9.29 29.08 -5.43
N MET A 210 -9.11 29.47 -6.68
CA MET A 210 -7.98 30.29 -7.15
C MET A 210 -8.38 31.17 -8.33
N GLY A 211 -7.59 32.19 -8.62
CA GLY A 211 -7.81 33.05 -9.79
C GLY A 211 -9.01 33.98 -9.63
N ALA A 212 -9.27 34.45 -8.41
CA ALA A 212 -10.39 35.34 -8.11
C ALA A 212 -10.02 36.41 -7.09
N LYS A 213 -10.74 37.52 -7.09
CA LYS A 213 -10.76 38.50 -6.01
C LYS A 213 -11.90 38.16 -5.06
N THR A 214 -11.59 38.06 -3.77
CA THR A 214 -12.55 37.54 -2.77
C THR A 214 -13.06 38.63 -1.83
N PRO A 215 -14.34 38.60 -1.42
CA PRO A 215 -14.86 39.55 -0.43
C PRO A 215 -14.20 39.36 0.94
N PRO A 216 -14.22 40.37 1.83
CA PRO A 216 -14.89 41.68 1.66
C PRO A 216 -14.02 42.73 0.95
N THR A 217 -12.70 42.53 0.89
CA THR A 217 -11.76 43.53 0.38
C THR A 217 -11.53 43.45 -1.13
N PHE A 218 -11.96 42.36 -1.77
CA PHE A 218 -11.73 42.07 -3.19
C PHE A 218 -10.25 42.14 -3.59
N GLN A 219 -9.39 41.70 -2.67
CA GLN A 219 -7.97 41.48 -2.95
C GLN A 219 -7.80 40.21 -3.78
N GLU A 220 -6.75 40.21 -4.61
CA GLU A 220 -6.39 39.04 -5.41
C GLU A 220 -6.05 37.86 -4.51
N ALA A 221 -6.82 36.78 -4.66
CA ALA A 221 -6.60 35.53 -3.95
C ALA A 221 -6.10 34.48 -4.95
N HIS A 222 -4.82 34.13 -4.80
CA HIS A 222 -4.25 32.99 -5.52
C HIS A 222 -4.60 31.64 -4.88
N GLU A 223 -5.22 31.66 -3.70
CA GLU A 223 -5.84 30.53 -3.01
C GLU A 223 -6.86 31.08 -2.00
N PHE A 224 -8.03 30.45 -1.89
CA PHE A 224 -9.02 30.72 -0.84
C PHE A 224 -9.87 29.46 -0.58
N HIS A 225 -10.56 29.39 0.56
CA HIS A 225 -11.48 28.27 0.84
C HIS A 225 -12.83 28.52 0.16
N LEU A 226 -13.33 27.55 -0.62
CA LEU A 226 -14.60 27.73 -1.36
C LEU A 226 -15.79 28.02 -0.46
N ASN A 227 -15.76 27.51 0.77
CA ASN A 227 -16.82 27.70 1.75
C ASN A 227 -16.74 29.05 2.49
N PHE A 228 -15.66 29.84 2.29
CA PHE A 228 -15.31 31.08 3.02
C PHE A 228 -15.21 30.93 4.54
N ASN A 229 -14.96 29.71 5.03
CA ASN A 229 -14.69 29.44 6.43
C ASN A 229 -13.19 29.39 6.71
N ILE A 230 -12.82 29.37 7.99
CA ILE A 230 -11.43 29.18 8.43
C ILE A 230 -10.89 27.80 7.99
N ASP A 231 -11.75 26.79 7.94
CA ASP A 231 -11.42 25.43 7.52
C ASP A 231 -11.95 25.15 6.10
N PRO A 232 -11.12 24.68 5.14
CA PRO A 232 -11.56 24.37 3.77
C PRO A 232 -12.51 23.16 3.66
N ILE A 233 -12.81 22.46 4.76
CA ILE A 233 -13.57 21.22 4.72
C ILE A 233 -15.06 21.43 4.39
N CYS A 234 -15.53 20.66 3.40
CA CYS A 234 -16.91 20.52 2.98
C CYS A 234 -17.42 19.10 3.28
N ARG A 235 -18.69 19.00 3.71
CA ARG A 235 -19.34 17.70 3.98
C ARG A 235 -19.95 17.13 2.70
N GLY A 236 -19.43 16.00 2.24
CA GLY A 236 -19.94 15.35 1.03
C GLY A 236 -19.58 16.12 -0.26
N LEU A 237 -19.78 15.47 -1.40
CA LEU A 237 -19.55 16.09 -2.71
C LEU A 237 -20.55 17.22 -2.99
N ASP A 238 -21.79 17.07 -2.51
CA ASP A 238 -22.80 18.12 -2.69
C ASP A 238 -22.43 19.39 -1.91
N GLY A 239 -21.79 19.27 -0.73
CA GLY A 239 -21.25 20.42 0.00
C GLY A 239 -20.12 21.14 -0.74
N VAL A 240 -19.27 20.40 -1.46
CA VAL A 240 -18.24 21.00 -2.33
C VAL A 240 -18.90 21.78 -3.48
N ILE A 241 -19.91 21.20 -4.12
CA ILE A 241 -20.64 21.83 -5.23
C ILE A 241 -21.42 23.06 -4.77
N GLU A 242 -22.02 23.02 -3.59
CA GLU A 242 -22.70 24.16 -2.98
C GLU A 242 -21.71 25.30 -2.67
N ALA A 243 -20.56 24.97 -2.07
CA ALA A 243 -19.50 25.93 -1.81
C ALA A 243 -18.98 26.57 -3.11
N TYR A 244 -18.78 25.78 -4.16
CA TYR A 244 -18.42 26.28 -5.50
C TYR A 244 -19.44 27.30 -6.02
N ARG A 245 -20.73 26.97 -6.02
CA ARG A 245 -21.80 27.86 -6.51
C ARG A 245 -21.88 29.15 -5.70
N LYS A 246 -21.72 29.06 -4.38
CA LYS A 246 -21.67 30.23 -3.50
C LYS A 246 -20.45 31.10 -3.80
N ALA A 247 -19.27 30.52 -3.99
CA ALA A 247 -18.07 31.25 -4.37
C ALA A 247 -18.26 31.96 -5.72
N GLN A 248 -18.76 31.25 -6.72
CA GLN A 248 -19.00 31.78 -8.06
C GLN A 248 -19.90 33.02 -8.08
N SER A 249 -20.86 33.13 -7.16
CA SER A 249 -21.77 34.27 -7.11
C SER A 249 -21.22 35.51 -6.39
N VAL A 250 -20.10 35.39 -5.65
CA VAL A 250 -19.57 36.48 -4.82
C VAL A 250 -18.14 36.89 -5.15
N VAL A 251 -17.36 36.03 -5.79
CA VAL A 251 -15.98 36.37 -6.20
C VAL A 251 -16.00 37.13 -7.53
N VAL A 252 -14.95 37.93 -7.75
CA VAL A 252 -14.71 38.56 -9.05
C VAL A 252 -13.59 37.79 -9.74
N PRO A 253 -13.85 37.12 -10.87
CA PRO A 253 -12.82 36.42 -11.64
C PRO A 253 -11.62 37.30 -11.99
N MET A 254 -10.43 36.72 -11.94
CA MET A 254 -9.22 37.33 -12.49
C MET A 254 -9.00 36.83 -13.92
N LYS A 255 -8.23 37.57 -14.73
CA LYS A 255 -7.73 37.08 -16.04
C LYS A 255 -6.72 35.95 -15.88
N SER A 256 -6.05 35.99 -14.72
CA SER A 256 -4.95 35.18 -14.21
C SER A 256 -5.27 34.05 -13.25
N ALA A 257 -4.73 32.83 -13.42
CA ALA A 257 -4.57 31.89 -12.31
C ALA A 257 -3.10 31.51 -12.07
N LYS A 258 -2.82 31.17 -10.80
CA LYS A 258 -1.55 30.63 -10.32
C LYS A 258 -1.84 29.34 -9.55
N PHE A 259 -1.17 28.24 -9.89
CA PHE A 259 -1.46 26.93 -9.30
C PHE A 259 -0.49 26.54 -8.20
N ALA A 260 0.74 27.09 -8.20
CA ALA A 260 1.74 26.76 -7.18
C ALA A 260 1.25 27.02 -5.74
N PRO A 261 0.45 28.07 -5.43
CA PRO A 261 -0.06 28.29 -4.08
C PRO A 261 -0.89 27.12 -3.55
N VAL A 262 -1.93 26.69 -4.26
CA VAL A 262 -2.80 25.58 -3.82
C VAL A 262 -2.02 24.26 -3.73
N VAL A 263 -1.10 24.01 -4.66
CA VAL A 263 -0.27 22.81 -4.64
C VAL A 263 0.60 22.80 -3.38
N ASN A 264 1.24 23.92 -3.05
CA ASN A 264 2.03 24.04 -1.83
C ASN A 264 1.16 23.89 -0.56
N SER A 265 -0.08 24.37 -0.57
CA SER A 265 -1.01 24.21 0.54
C SER A 265 -1.43 22.75 0.73
N ALA A 266 -1.77 22.05 -0.36
CA ALA A 266 -2.07 20.62 -0.33
C ALA A 266 -0.86 19.78 0.12
N ILE A 267 0.35 20.12 -0.33
CA ILE A 267 1.60 19.50 0.18
C ILE A 267 1.70 19.69 1.69
N ARG A 268 1.54 20.93 2.19
CA ARG A 268 1.60 21.21 3.64
C ARG A 268 0.53 20.45 4.43
N LEU A 269 -0.68 20.32 3.91
CA LEU A 269 -1.74 19.52 4.51
C LEU A 269 -1.30 18.06 4.58
N SER A 270 -0.84 17.49 3.47
CA SER A 270 -0.41 16.09 3.38
C SER A 270 0.70 15.72 4.35
N LEU A 271 1.65 16.63 4.58
CA LEU A 271 2.76 16.43 5.52
C LEU A 271 2.34 16.57 7.00
N ARG A 272 1.23 17.27 7.27
CA ARG A 272 0.72 17.51 8.63
C ARG A 272 -0.34 16.51 9.08
N SER A 273 -0.81 15.64 8.18
CA SER A 273 -1.89 14.70 8.45
C SER A 273 -1.58 13.63 9.51
N GLY A 274 -0.36 13.56 10.05
CA GLY A 274 -0.05 12.75 11.22
C GLY A 274 0.82 11.53 10.88
N PHE A 275 0.36 10.33 11.21
CA PHE A 275 1.17 9.12 11.12
C PHE A 275 1.55 8.79 9.67
N ARG A 276 2.87 8.68 9.39
CA ARG A 276 3.37 8.39 8.05
C ARG A 276 2.77 7.07 7.53
N GLY A 277 2.24 7.10 6.31
CA GLY A 277 1.60 5.95 5.68
C GLY A 277 0.10 5.78 5.96
N LEU A 278 -0.45 6.47 6.96
CA LEU A 278 -1.88 6.39 7.26
C LEU A 278 -2.73 7.30 6.36
N HIS A 279 -2.17 8.42 5.92
CA HIS A 279 -2.90 9.42 5.13
C HIS A 279 -2.17 9.68 3.82
N TYR A 280 -2.91 9.59 2.72
CA TYR A 280 -2.44 9.93 1.39
C TYR A 280 -3.44 10.88 0.73
N HIS A 281 -2.95 11.92 0.07
CA HIS A 281 -3.77 13.02 -0.44
C HIS A 281 -3.91 12.93 -1.97
N VAL A 282 -5.08 13.29 -2.48
CA VAL A 282 -5.35 13.40 -3.91
C VAL A 282 -5.95 14.77 -4.17
N LEU A 283 -5.14 15.68 -4.69
CA LEU A 283 -5.57 17.02 -5.11
C LEU A 283 -6.04 16.97 -6.57
N ALA A 284 -7.30 17.29 -6.81
CA ALA A 284 -7.84 17.51 -8.15
C ALA A 284 -8.00 19.01 -8.42
N ILE A 285 -7.26 19.53 -9.41
CA ILE A 285 -7.34 20.92 -9.86
C ILE A 285 -8.20 20.97 -11.13
N PHE A 286 -9.30 21.71 -11.10
CA PHE A 286 -10.20 21.88 -12.24
C PHE A 286 -10.00 23.26 -12.86
N THR A 287 -9.75 23.31 -14.17
CA THR A 287 -9.41 24.57 -14.87
C THR A 287 -9.93 24.63 -16.31
N ARG A 288 -10.11 25.85 -16.81
CA ARG A 288 -10.40 26.16 -18.22
C ARG A 288 -9.16 26.59 -19.01
N GLY A 289 -8.03 26.81 -18.35
CA GLY A 289 -6.84 27.39 -18.97
C GLY A 289 -5.53 26.90 -18.36
N THR A 290 -4.45 27.54 -18.77
CA THR A 290 -3.09 27.24 -18.27
C THR A 290 -2.68 28.29 -17.24
N PRO A 291 -2.07 27.88 -16.11
CA PRO A 291 -1.60 28.83 -15.11
C PRO A 291 -0.43 29.66 -15.60
N THR A 292 -0.27 30.85 -15.03
CA THR A 292 0.82 31.77 -15.38
C THR A 292 2.16 31.46 -14.69
N ASP A 293 2.15 30.62 -13.66
CA ASP A 293 3.28 30.32 -12.78
C ASP A 293 3.86 28.91 -13.04
N ILE A 294 4.02 28.51 -14.30
CA ILE A 294 4.52 27.16 -14.67
C ILE A 294 5.90 26.86 -14.07
N LYS A 295 6.76 27.87 -13.88
CA LYS A 295 8.09 27.67 -13.28
C LYS A 295 7.98 27.34 -11.79
N GLU A 296 7.17 28.11 -11.07
CA GLU A 296 6.88 27.93 -9.65
C GLU A 296 6.11 26.63 -9.41
N LEU A 297 5.16 26.30 -10.28
CA LEU A 297 4.43 25.04 -10.26
C LEU A 297 5.40 23.87 -10.46
N SER A 298 6.32 23.96 -11.43
CA SER A 298 7.35 22.92 -11.61
C SER A 298 8.23 22.76 -10.38
N ALA A 299 8.50 23.83 -9.61
CA ALA A 299 9.23 23.74 -8.35
C ALA A 299 8.38 23.09 -7.25
N ALA A 300 7.11 23.46 -7.14
CA ALA A 300 6.16 22.84 -6.21
C ALA A 300 5.99 21.33 -6.49
N MET A 301 6.02 20.92 -7.76
CA MET A 301 5.97 19.50 -8.14
C MET A 301 7.18 18.69 -7.65
N MET A 302 8.36 19.32 -7.50
CA MET A 302 9.52 18.66 -6.86
C MET A 302 9.29 18.46 -5.36
N GLY A 303 8.63 19.41 -4.68
CA GLY A 303 8.21 19.22 -3.29
C GLY A 303 7.13 18.14 -3.17
N ALA A 304 6.19 18.09 -4.12
CA ALA A 304 5.16 17.07 -4.16
C ALA A 304 5.75 15.66 -4.32
N SER A 305 6.85 15.48 -5.07
CA SER A 305 7.47 14.16 -5.25
C SER A 305 7.97 13.53 -3.95
N ASP A 306 8.17 14.30 -2.88
CA ASP A 306 8.59 13.77 -1.57
C ASP A 306 7.45 13.73 -0.53
N ALA A 307 6.26 14.20 -0.88
CA ALA A 307 5.09 14.28 0.00
C ALA A 307 4.06 13.17 -0.28
N PRO A 308 3.19 12.78 0.67
CA PRO A 308 2.16 11.76 0.46
C PRO A 308 0.95 12.31 -0.33
N ILE A 309 1.19 12.73 -1.58
CA ILE A 309 0.19 13.40 -2.41
C ILE A 309 0.26 12.99 -3.89
N SER A 310 -0.88 12.87 -4.53
CA SER A 310 -1.03 12.83 -6.00
C SER A 310 -1.82 14.06 -6.46
N ILE A 311 -1.44 14.62 -7.60
CA ILE A 311 -2.04 15.81 -8.18
C ILE A 311 -2.60 15.47 -9.57
N VAL A 312 -3.89 15.72 -9.76
CA VAL A 312 -4.58 15.52 -11.04
C VAL A 312 -5.12 16.86 -11.52
N VAL A 313 -4.61 17.34 -12.64
CA VAL A 313 -5.12 18.55 -13.31
C VAL A 313 -6.13 18.13 -14.37
N ILE A 314 -7.33 18.70 -14.28
CA ILE A 314 -8.50 18.36 -15.08
C ILE A 314 -8.89 19.60 -15.87
N GLY A 315 -8.50 19.61 -17.14
CA GLY A 315 -8.90 20.64 -18.11
C GLY A 315 -10.34 20.44 -18.55
N ILE A 316 -11.10 21.55 -18.61
CA ILE A 316 -12.51 21.59 -19.02
C ILE A 316 -12.67 22.63 -20.13
N GLY A 317 -13.29 22.23 -21.24
CA GLY A 317 -13.45 23.08 -22.42
C GLY A 317 -12.26 22.99 -23.38
N ASN A 318 -12.06 24.04 -24.16
CA ASN A 318 -11.14 24.07 -25.31
C ASN A 318 -9.94 25.00 -25.11
N GLY A 319 -9.53 25.23 -23.85
CA GLY A 319 -8.37 26.05 -23.54
C GLY A 319 -7.05 25.45 -24.06
N ASP A 320 -6.02 26.29 -24.21
CA ASP A 320 -4.67 25.78 -24.47
C ASP A 320 -4.09 25.18 -23.18
N PHE A 321 -3.94 23.86 -23.16
CA PHE A 321 -3.35 23.09 -22.06
C PHE A 321 -1.96 22.55 -22.39
N SER A 322 -1.33 23.01 -23.48
CA SER A 322 -0.06 22.46 -23.97
C SER A 322 1.07 22.50 -22.94
N GLN A 323 1.14 23.55 -22.11
CA GLN A 323 2.16 23.68 -21.07
C GLN A 323 1.93 22.70 -19.92
N LEU A 324 0.68 22.48 -19.51
CA LEU A 324 0.31 21.50 -18.49
C LEU A 324 0.59 20.07 -18.97
N LEU A 325 0.28 19.77 -20.23
CA LEU A 325 0.60 18.49 -20.85
C LEU A 325 2.11 18.23 -20.88
N LYS A 326 2.91 19.24 -21.28
CA LYS A 326 4.38 19.17 -21.26
C LYS A 326 4.92 18.96 -19.83
N LEU A 327 4.35 19.64 -18.83
CA LEU A 327 4.74 19.48 -17.45
C LEU A 327 4.44 18.07 -16.92
N ALA A 328 3.25 17.54 -17.21
CA ALA A 328 2.86 16.17 -16.81
C ALA A 328 3.68 15.08 -17.54
N ALA A 329 4.11 15.34 -18.78
CA ALA A 329 4.98 14.43 -19.54
C ALA A 329 6.44 14.47 -19.07
N LYS A 330 6.88 15.56 -18.46
CA LYS A 330 8.27 15.73 -18.00
C LYS A 330 8.52 14.83 -16.79
N ARG A 331 9.22 13.72 -17.01
CA ARG A 331 9.77 12.89 -15.93
C ARG A 331 11.23 13.24 -15.71
N LYS A 332 11.59 13.63 -14.49
CA LYS A 332 12.99 13.77 -14.09
C LYS A 332 13.46 12.41 -13.57
N GLU A 333 14.57 11.92 -14.11
CA GLU A 333 15.17 10.66 -13.67
C GLU A 333 15.44 10.69 -12.16
N GLY A 334 15.08 9.60 -11.47
CA GLY A 334 15.24 9.47 -10.03
C GLY A 334 14.15 10.15 -9.18
N THR A 335 13.13 10.79 -9.76
CA THR A 335 12.00 11.36 -9.01
C THR A 335 10.70 10.62 -9.29
N ARG A 336 9.83 10.48 -8.27
CA ARG A 336 8.51 9.84 -8.46
C ARG A 336 7.60 10.74 -9.30
N SER A 337 6.80 10.13 -10.17
CA SER A 337 5.74 10.85 -10.86
C SER A 337 4.56 11.04 -9.91
N CYS A 338 4.07 12.26 -9.75
CA CYS A 338 2.89 12.55 -8.92
C CYS A 338 1.91 13.53 -9.57
N LEU A 339 2.15 13.92 -10.84
CA LEU A 339 1.28 14.79 -11.63
C LEU A 339 0.64 13.99 -12.76
N GLN A 340 -0.66 14.16 -12.93
CA GLN A 340 -1.39 13.72 -14.10
C GLN A 340 -2.19 14.88 -14.68
N PHE A 341 -2.26 14.95 -16.01
CA PHE A 341 -3.16 15.87 -16.71
C PHE A 341 -4.17 15.07 -17.53
N ILE A 342 -5.44 15.47 -17.47
CA ILE A 342 -6.49 15.01 -18.37
C ILE A 342 -7.31 16.21 -18.88
N ASN A 343 -7.82 16.13 -20.10
CA ASN A 343 -8.80 17.06 -20.63
C ASN A 343 -10.13 16.31 -20.79
N ILE A 344 -11.19 16.73 -20.10
CA ILE A 344 -12.46 15.99 -20.12
C ILE A 344 -13.23 16.18 -21.42
N THR A 345 -12.96 17.25 -22.17
CA THR A 345 -13.54 17.45 -23.50
C THR A 345 -13.15 16.32 -24.47
N ASP A 346 -11.95 15.75 -24.29
CA ASP A 346 -11.45 14.61 -25.09
C ASP A 346 -11.96 13.24 -24.58
N ILE A 347 -12.79 13.24 -23.53
CA ILE A 347 -13.28 12.03 -22.86
C ILE A 347 -14.81 11.91 -22.96
N ILE A 348 -15.51 13.03 -22.83
CA ILE A 348 -16.96 13.10 -22.87
C ILE A 348 -17.43 12.82 -24.30
N GLU A 349 -18.35 11.87 -24.43
CA GLU A 349 -19.04 11.57 -25.68
C GLU A 349 -20.51 11.98 -25.56
N SER A 350 -20.98 12.84 -26.48
CA SER A 350 -22.33 13.40 -26.48
C SER A 350 -23.45 12.36 -26.62
N GLY A 351 -23.14 11.17 -27.14
CA GLY A 351 -24.08 10.05 -27.28
C GLY A 351 -24.25 9.17 -26.05
N ASN A 352 -23.41 9.34 -25.02
CA ASN A 352 -23.40 8.47 -23.85
C ASN A 352 -24.18 9.05 -22.68
N SER A 353 -24.62 8.17 -21.79
CA SER A 353 -25.25 8.58 -20.54
C SER A 353 -24.27 9.35 -19.64
N PRO A 354 -24.76 10.26 -18.77
CA PRO A 354 -23.92 10.91 -17.77
C PRO A 354 -23.19 9.91 -16.85
N ALA A 355 -23.75 8.70 -16.65
CA ALA A 355 -23.11 7.66 -15.85
C ALA A 355 -21.86 7.09 -16.53
N GLU A 356 -21.93 6.79 -17.82
CA GLU A 356 -20.79 6.28 -18.59
C GLU A 356 -19.68 7.34 -18.72
N ASN A 357 -20.07 8.60 -18.98
CA ASN A 357 -19.11 9.70 -19.03
C ASN A 357 -18.40 9.89 -17.67
N ARG A 358 -19.11 9.75 -16.54
CA ARG A 358 -18.46 9.74 -15.21
C ARG A 358 -17.45 8.59 -15.07
N SER A 359 -17.83 7.37 -15.45
CA SER A 359 -16.92 6.21 -15.35
C SER A 359 -15.63 6.42 -16.15
N ARG A 360 -15.72 6.98 -17.36
CA ARG A 360 -14.56 7.26 -18.21
C ARG A 360 -13.66 8.36 -17.65
N ILE A 361 -14.25 9.45 -17.14
CA ILE A 361 -13.51 10.53 -16.47
C ILE A 361 -12.77 9.96 -15.27
N ALA A 362 -13.48 9.20 -14.41
CA ALA A 362 -12.88 8.61 -13.21
C ALA A 362 -11.77 7.63 -13.55
N GLN A 363 -11.99 6.76 -14.55
CA GLN A 363 -10.98 5.82 -15.02
C GLN A 363 -9.71 6.55 -15.47
N LYS A 364 -9.82 7.59 -16.30
CA LYS A 364 -8.63 8.33 -16.75
C LYS A 364 -7.99 9.11 -15.60
N ALA A 365 -8.76 9.82 -14.79
CA ALA A 365 -8.27 10.66 -13.69
C ALA A 365 -7.56 9.87 -12.58
N LEU A 366 -8.02 8.66 -12.27
CA LEU A 366 -7.55 7.88 -11.13
C LEU A 366 -6.56 6.78 -11.50
N ARG A 367 -6.35 6.51 -12.79
CA ARG A 367 -5.52 5.38 -13.27
C ARG A 367 -4.13 5.32 -12.64
N ALA A 368 -3.48 6.46 -12.46
CA ALA A 368 -2.11 6.52 -11.95
C ALA A 368 -2.04 6.54 -10.41
N ILE A 369 -3.14 6.85 -9.71
CA ILE A 369 -3.13 7.08 -8.26
C ILE A 369 -2.62 5.86 -7.47
N PRO A 370 -3.04 4.60 -7.76
CA PRO A 370 -2.52 3.44 -7.05
C PRO A 370 -0.99 3.32 -7.13
N GLU A 371 -0.43 3.46 -8.35
CA GLU A 371 1.01 3.37 -8.61
C GLU A 371 1.77 4.52 -7.93
N GLN A 372 1.27 5.76 -8.04
CA GLN A 372 1.89 6.94 -7.42
C GLN A 372 1.92 6.85 -5.89
N MET A 373 0.88 6.27 -5.29
CA MET A 373 0.82 6.02 -3.86
C MET A 373 1.82 4.95 -3.45
N THR A 374 1.84 3.81 -4.14
CA THR A 374 2.78 2.73 -3.82
C THR A 374 4.22 3.19 -3.97
N ASP A 375 4.55 3.89 -5.05
CA ASP A 375 5.88 4.47 -5.29
C ASP A 375 6.34 5.36 -4.14
N PHE A 376 5.43 6.22 -3.62
CA PHE A 376 5.73 7.04 -2.45
C PHE A 376 5.98 6.19 -1.20
N MET A 377 5.09 5.24 -0.90
CA MET A 377 5.23 4.41 0.30
C MET A 377 6.53 3.62 0.29
N HIS A 378 6.88 3.08 -0.88
CA HIS A 378 8.10 2.32 -1.11
C HIS A 378 9.35 3.19 -1.01
N ALA A 379 9.37 4.34 -1.68
CA ALA A 379 10.48 5.29 -1.58
C ALA A 379 10.68 5.80 -0.14
N ALA A 380 9.59 5.91 0.63
CA ALA A 380 9.62 6.31 2.03
C ALA A 380 9.88 5.16 3.04
N ASN A 381 10.13 3.93 2.58
CA ASN A 381 10.28 2.72 3.40
C ASN A 381 9.12 2.49 4.38
N ILE A 382 7.90 2.76 3.93
CA ILE A 382 6.67 2.56 4.71
C ILE A 382 6.15 1.16 4.41
N ALA A 383 6.04 0.34 5.46
CA ALA A 383 5.43 -0.98 5.35
C ALA A 383 3.91 -0.92 5.56
N ALA A 384 3.15 -1.69 4.78
CA ALA A 384 1.75 -1.91 5.11
C ALA A 384 1.70 -2.76 6.40
N LYS A 385 0.79 -2.38 7.30
CA LYS A 385 0.59 -3.12 8.55
C LYS A 385 -0.14 -4.43 8.21
N PRO A 386 -0.21 -5.41 9.11
CA PRO A 386 -1.17 -6.50 8.92
C PRO A 386 -2.56 -5.91 8.67
N PRO A 387 -3.40 -6.53 7.82
CA PRO A 387 -4.80 -6.16 7.69
C PRO A 387 -5.36 -5.86 9.07
N ILE A 388 -6.20 -4.84 9.18
CA ILE A 388 -7.06 -4.73 10.36
C ILE A 388 -8.02 -5.92 10.28
N GLN A 389 -7.57 -7.10 10.71
CA GLN A 389 -8.45 -8.10 11.27
C GLN A 389 -9.23 -7.29 12.30
N PHE A 390 -10.55 -7.16 12.10
CA PHE A 390 -11.40 -6.77 13.21
C PHE A 390 -10.94 -7.62 14.38
N ILE A 391 -10.37 -6.99 15.40
CA ILE A 391 -10.06 -7.65 16.66
C ILE A 391 -11.41 -7.99 17.27
N LEU A 392 -12.03 -9.04 16.75
CA LEU A 392 -13.14 -9.75 17.38
C LEU A 392 -12.60 -10.93 18.20
N ASP A 393 -11.29 -11.22 18.14
CA ASP A 393 -10.70 -12.40 18.76
C ASP A 393 -9.74 -12.12 19.93
N LEU A 394 -9.72 -10.92 20.53
CA LEU A 394 -8.82 -10.66 21.69
C LEU A 394 -9.41 -9.94 22.90
N VAL A 395 -10.73 -9.91 23.06
CA VAL A 395 -11.31 -9.58 24.38
C VAL A 395 -12.42 -10.57 24.71
N SER A 396 -12.20 -11.40 25.73
CA SER A 396 -13.24 -12.27 26.31
C SER A 396 -14.30 -11.41 27.00
N PHE A 397 -15.21 -10.83 26.22
CA PHE A 397 -16.39 -10.19 26.76
C PHE A 397 -17.39 -11.24 27.27
N ASN A 398 -17.89 -11.00 28.48
CA ASN A 398 -18.95 -11.78 29.11
C ASN A 398 -20.23 -11.72 28.24
N ASP A 399 -21.02 -12.80 28.22
CA ASP A 399 -22.05 -13.08 27.19
C ASP A 399 -23.15 -12.00 27.05
N LYS A 400 -23.37 -11.15 28.06
CA LYS A 400 -24.26 -9.98 27.96
C LYS A 400 -23.78 -8.94 26.93
N SER A 401 -22.48 -8.64 26.93
CA SER A 401 -21.86 -7.65 26.03
C SER A 401 -21.78 -8.12 24.58
N LYS A 402 -21.82 -9.43 24.32
CA LYS A 402 -21.90 -10.00 22.96
C LYS A 402 -23.25 -9.73 22.29
N ASN A 403 -24.34 -9.71 23.07
CA ASN A 403 -25.68 -9.44 22.52
C ASN A 403 -25.87 -7.95 22.23
N GLU A 404 -25.35 -7.06 23.07
CA GLU A 404 -25.32 -5.62 22.78
C GLU A 404 -24.44 -5.27 21.57
N LEU A 405 -23.23 -5.86 21.46
CA LEU A 405 -22.37 -5.66 20.29
C LEU A 405 -22.98 -6.25 19.01
N ARG A 406 -23.69 -7.39 19.07
CA ARG A 406 -24.43 -7.92 17.92
C ARG A 406 -25.59 -7.03 17.51
N GLU A 407 -26.29 -6.42 18.48
CA GLU A 407 -27.36 -5.48 18.19
C GLU A 407 -26.83 -4.19 17.55
N ILE A 408 -25.70 -3.66 18.05
CA ILE A 408 -25.01 -2.51 17.47
C ILE A 408 -24.49 -2.84 16.06
N LEU A 409 -23.80 -3.96 15.86
CA LEU A 409 -23.28 -4.38 14.56
C LEU A 409 -24.39 -4.65 13.54
N SER A 410 -25.54 -5.18 13.97
CA SER A 410 -26.72 -5.37 13.10
C SER A 410 -27.30 -4.04 12.59
N ARG A 411 -27.20 -2.96 13.38
CA ARG A 411 -27.63 -1.60 13.01
C ARG A 411 -26.64 -0.91 12.06
N PHE A 412 -25.35 -1.25 12.11
CA PHE A 412 -24.32 -0.67 11.23
C PHE A 412 -24.02 -1.49 9.96
N ALA A 413 -24.20 -2.81 9.97
CA ALA A 413 -23.85 -3.70 8.85
C ALA A 413 -24.98 -3.90 7.83
N ALA A 414 -26.23 -3.57 8.18
CA ALA A 414 -27.38 -3.74 7.29
C ALA A 414 -27.29 -3.02 5.92
N PRO A 415 -26.61 -1.86 5.77
CA PRO A 415 -26.47 -1.22 4.46
C PRO A 415 -25.28 -1.73 3.62
N LEU A 416 -24.30 -2.43 4.23
CA LEU A 416 -23.05 -2.82 3.57
C LEU A 416 -23.13 -4.18 2.87
N PHE A 417 -24.00 -5.08 3.32
CA PHE A 417 -24.11 -6.44 2.74
C PHE A 417 -25.20 -6.59 1.66
N SER A 418 -26.20 -5.70 1.57
CA SER A 418 -27.28 -5.87 0.59
C SER A 418 -26.92 -5.46 -0.85
N THR A 419 -25.82 -4.74 -1.05
CA THR A 419 -25.45 -4.20 -2.38
C THR A 419 -24.51 -5.11 -3.16
N VAL A 420 -23.83 -6.05 -2.49
CA VAL A 420 -22.80 -6.91 -3.12
C VAL A 420 -23.35 -8.26 -3.63
N LEU A 421 -24.58 -8.66 -3.25
CA LEU A 421 -25.15 -9.97 -3.62
C LEU A 421 -26.30 -9.92 -4.65
N ARG A 422 -26.40 -8.89 -5.49
CA ARG A 422 -27.40 -8.84 -6.59
C ARG A 422 -26.85 -8.89 -8.01
N SER A 423 -25.55 -9.08 -8.20
CA SER A 423 -25.00 -9.28 -9.55
C SER A 423 -23.92 -10.34 -9.52
N SER A 424 -24.31 -11.61 -9.63
CA SER A 424 -23.59 -12.72 -10.28
C SER A 424 -24.32 -14.03 -9.97
N LEU A 425 -25.20 -14.44 -10.87
CA LEU A 425 -25.69 -15.82 -10.99
C LEU A 425 -24.54 -16.66 -11.56
N ILE A 426 -23.90 -17.49 -10.74
CA ILE A 426 -23.15 -18.67 -11.19
C ILE A 426 -23.41 -19.80 -10.18
N ASP A 427 -24.13 -20.83 -10.65
CA ASP A 427 -24.42 -22.06 -9.93
C ASP A 427 -23.13 -22.85 -9.63
N LEU A 428 -22.96 -23.28 -8.38
CA LEU A 428 -22.06 -24.38 -8.01
C LEU A 428 -22.73 -25.28 -6.95
N PRO A 429 -22.44 -26.61 -6.98
CA PRO A 429 -23.34 -27.64 -6.50
C PRO A 429 -23.30 -27.87 -4.98
N ALA A 430 -24.42 -28.34 -4.44
CA ALA A 430 -24.63 -28.64 -3.03
C ALA A 430 -23.78 -29.82 -2.53
N VAL A 431 -23.24 -29.68 -1.31
CA VAL A 431 -22.67 -30.76 -0.50
C VAL A 431 -23.47 -30.84 0.81
N PRO A 432 -23.84 -32.04 1.31
CA PRO A 432 -24.99 -32.21 2.19
C PRO A 432 -24.72 -31.83 3.64
N TYR A 433 -25.69 -31.14 4.23
CA TYR A 433 -25.81 -30.87 5.66
C TYR A 433 -25.97 -32.17 6.46
N ILE A 434 -25.11 -32.39 7.46
CA ILE A 434 -25.38 -33.32 8.55
C ILE A 434 -26.40 -32.65 9.50
N ARG A 435 -27.58 -33.26 9.60
CA ARG A 435 -28.62 -32.95 10.59
C ARG A 435 -28.12 -33.30 12.00
N LEU A 436 -28.19 -32.34 12.90
CA LEU A 436 -28.50 -32.60 14.30
C LEU A 436 -29.72 -31.74 14.68
N GLY A 437 -30.77 -32.44 15.11
CA GLY A 437 -32.09 -31.88 15.32
C GLY A 437 -32.39 -31.50 16.76
N ARG A 438 -33.52 -30.80 16.88
CA ARG A 438 -34.35 -30.52 18.06
C ARG A 438 -33.72 -29.53 19.06
N THR A 439 -34.43 -28.52 19.57
CA THR A 439 -35.84 -28.54 20.00
C THR A 439 -36.41 -27.11 20.00
N ALA A 440 -37.70 -27.00 19.69
CA ALA A 440 -38.48 -25.77 19.73
C ALA A 440 -38.77 -25.30 21.16
N VAL A 441 -38.80 -23.98 21.36
CA VAL A 441 -39.73 -23.35 22.30
C VAL A 441 -40.30 -22.10 21.63
N SER A 442 -41.63 -22.13 21.49
CA SER A 442 -42.51 -21.05 21.07
C SER A 442 -42.76 -20.09 22.23
N CYS A 443 -42.78 -18.79 21.97
CA CYS A 443 -43.83 -17.90 22.50
C CYS A 443 -43.90 -16.61 21.66
N ALA A 444 -45.13 -16.29 21.25
CA ALA A 444 -45.54 -15.08 20.55
C ALA A 444 -46.20 -14.08 21.54
N PHE A 445 -46.59 -12.92 20.99
CA PHE A 445 -47.24 -11.73 21.60
C PHE A 445 -46.27 -10.64 22.08
N GLY A 446 -46.44 -9.35 21.78
CA GLY A 446 -47.51 -8.62 21.12
C GLY A 446 -47.13 -7.12 21.02
N ARG A 447 -47.80 -6.40 20.11
CA ARG A 447 -47.63 -4.97 19.78
C ARG A 447 -47.93 -4.02 20.95
N ARG A 448 -47.23 -2.87 21.05
CA ARG A 448 -47.76 -1.49 20.84
C ARG A 448 -46.75 -0.38 21.19
N ARG A 449 -46.86 0.73 20.43
CA ARG A 449 -46.27 2.09 20.62
C ARG A 449 -46.81 2.74 21.92
N THR A 450 -46.23 3.76 22.57
CA THR A 450 -45.94 5.16 22.13
C THR A 450 -45.33 6.01 23.31
N TYR A 451 -44.58 7.09 22.97
CA TYR A 451 -44.19 8.32 23.75
C TYR A 451 -43.29 8.13 25.00
N THR A 452 -42.28 8.97 25.32
CA THR A 452 -42.20 10.45 25.43
C THR A 452 -40.76 11.02 25.29
N GLU A 453 -40.68 12.34 25.10
CA GLU A 453 -39.50 13.23 25.11
C GLU A 453 -38.68 13.20 26.42
N GLU A 454 -37.37 13.50 26.34
CA GLU A 454 -36.63 14.56 27.10
C GLU A 454 -35.10 14.44 26.85
N THR A 455 -34.44 15.59 26.71
CA THR A 455 -32.96 15.80 26.66
C THR A 455 -32.46 16.24 28.05
N PRO A 456 -31.17 16.55 28.31
CA PRO A 456 -29.89 15.88 28.04
C PRO A 456 -29.05 15.74 29.34
N GLN A 457 -28.04 14.87 29.43
CA GLN A 457 -26.98 15.01 30.46
C GLN A 457 -25.59 14.64 29.91
N TYR A 458 -24.69 15.62 29.98
CA TYR A 458 -23.24 15.45 29.97
C TYR A 458 -22.81 14.56 31.13
N LEU A 459 -21.80 13.70 30.92
CA LEU A 459 -20.96 13.22 32.01
C LEU A 459 -19.50 13.23 31.56
N ASP A 460 -18.75 14.12 32.21
CA ASP A 460 -17.30 14.16 32.29
C ASP A 460 -16.73 12.84 32.84
N VAL A 461 -15.54 12.46 32.38
CA VAL A 461 -14.65 11.56 33.14
C VAL A 461 -13.23 12.13 33.13
N GLU A 462 -12.75 12.35 34.36
CA GLU A 462 -11.50 12.96 34.77
C GLU A 462 -10.24 12.22 34.31
N ILE A 463 -9.19 13.00 34.09
CA ILE A 463 -7.82 12.55 33.81
C ILE A 463 -7.17 12.16 35.15
N GLY A 464 -7.02 10.86 35.38
CA GLY A 464 -6.26 10.27 36.50
C GLY A 464 -4.88 9.75 36.06
N ALA A 465 -3.88 10.05 36.88
CA ALA A 465 -2.44 9.82 36.72
C ALA A 465 -1.97 8.45 36.18
N ARG A 466 -0.85 8.46 35.42
CA ARG A 466 -0.08 7.26 34.99
C ARG A 466 0.36 6.41 36.19
N PRO A 467 0.49 5.09 36.01
CA PRO A 467 1.83 4.56 35.78
C PRO A 467 1.91 3.53 34.63
N SER A 468 3.11 3.42 34.06
CA SER A 468 3.57 2.46 33.04
C SER A 468 2.77 1.15 32.89
N LEU A 469 2.29 0.88 31.67
CA LEU A 469 1.81 -0.45 31.28
C LEU A 469 2.96 -1.25 30.67
N THR A 470 3.53 -2.18 31.45
CA THR A 470 4.47 -3.18 30.94
C THR A 470 3.66 -4.28 30.25
N VAL A 471 3.66 -4.30 28.91
CA VAL A 471 3.01 -5.39 28.16
C VAL A 471 4.01 -6.55 28.06
N ARG A 472 3.74 -7.64 28.79
CA ARG A 472 4.32 -8.95 28.47
C ARG A 472 3.58 -9.50 27.25
N VAL A 473 4.28 -9.69 26.15
CA VAL A 473 3.77 -10.38 24.97
C VAL A 473 3.59 -11.86 25.33
N PRO A 474 2.40 -12.45 25.18
CA PRO A 474 2.23 -13.89 25.31
C PRO A 474 2.97 -14.59 24.17
N GLU A 475 3.82 -15.55 24.50
CA GLU A 475 4.33 -16.50 23.53
C GLU A 475 3.16 -17.31 22.94
N ARG A 476 3.10 -17.31 21.59
CA ARG A 476 2.29 -18.18 20.72
C ARG A 476 0.79 -17.88 20.61
N CYS A 477 0.44 -17.22 19.51
CA CYS A 477 -0.79 -17.53 18.77
C CYS A 477 -0.40 -17.95 17.34
N HIS A 478 -0.22 -19.26 17.16
CA HIS A 478 -0.09 -19.92 15.87
C HIS A 478 -1.48 -20.36 15.40
N SER A 479 -1.91 -19.91 14.22
CA SER A 479 -2.53 -20.77 13.18
C SER A 479 -3.14 -19.92 12.07
N VAL A 480 -2.55 -19.93 10.88
CA VAL A 480 -3.26 -20.16 9.60
C VAL A 480 -2.21 -20.72 8.61
N LEU A 481 -2.44 -21.96 8.16
CA LEU A 481 -1.71 -22.70 7.11
C LEU A 481 -0.18 -22.80 7.28
N GLN A 482 0.25 -23.37 8.40
CA GLN A 482 1.57 -24.00 8.47
C GLN A 482 1.46 -25.39 7.82
N THR A 483 2.27 -25.67 6.81
CA THR A 483 2.80 -27.05 6.69
C THR A 483 3.36 -27.36 8.07
N THR A 484 2.85 -28.42 8.70
CA THR A 484 3.17 -28.69 10.09
C THR A 484 4.69 -28.75 10.23
N ARG A 485 5.24 -28.21 11.32
CA ARG A 485 6.67 -28.33 11.63
C ARG A 485 7.17 -29.77 11.41
N GLU A 486 6.30 -30.75 11.63
CA GLU A 486 6.47 -32.16 11.34
C GLU A 486 6.67 -32.48 9.85
N GLN A 487 5.92 -31.89 8.92
CA GLN A 487 6.13 -32.08 7.47
C GLN A 487 7.47 -31.51 7.01
N TYR A 488 7.86 -30.33 7.49
CA TYR A 488 9.17 -29.74 7.20
C TYR A 488 10.31 -30.58 7.80
N GLN A 489 10.18 -30.97 9.08
CA GLN A 489 11.15 -31.83 9.74
C GLN A 489 11.22 -33.23 9.12
N ARG A 490 10.10 -33.76 8.61
CA ARG A 490 10.05 -35.03 7.89
C ARG A 490 10.83 -34.95 6.57
N ARG A 491 10.65 -33.89 5.77
CA ARG A 491 11.43 -33.67 4.54
C ARG A 491 12.93 -33.50 4.84
N LEU A 492 13.28 -32.77 5.92
CA LEU A 492 14.68 -32.66 6.36
C LEU A 492 15.28 -34.01 6.79
N LYS A 493 14.48 -34.85 7.45
CA LYS A 493 14.91 -36.17 7.93
C LYS A 493 15.01 -37.21 6.81
N GLU A 494 14.09 -37.18 5.85
CA GLU A 494 14.14 -38.00 4.63
C GLU A 494 15.37 -37.67 3.77
N ARG A 495 15.92 -36.46 3.89
CA ARG A 495 17.14 -36.00 3.19
C ARG A 495 18.41 -36.01 4.05
N GLY A 496 18.40 -36.64 5.24
CA GLY A 496 19.60 -36.77 6.09
C GLY A 496 20.08 -35.49 6.80
N LEU A 497 19.33 -34.39 6.72
CA LEU A 497 19.69 -33.06 7.23
C LEU A 497 18.98 -32.71 8.55
N GLY A 498 18.38 -33.70 9.22
CA GLY A 498 17.46 -33.50 10.35
C GLY A 498 18.07 -33.49 11.75
N LYS A 499 19.34 -33.09 11.93
CA LYS A 499 19.94 -32.93 13.27
C LYS A 499 20.13 -31.48 13.67
#